data_AF-A0A9P4GYB0-F1
#
_entry.id   AF-A0A9P4GYB0-F1
#
_cell.length_a   1.000
_cell.length_b   1.000
_cell.length_c   1.000
_cell.angle_alpha   90.00
_cell.angle_beta   90.00
_cell.angle_gamma   90.00
#
_symmetry.space_group_name_H-M   'P 1'
#
loop_
_entity.id
_entity.type
_entity.pdbx_description
1 polymer ?
#
loop_
_entity_poly.entity_id
_entity_poly.type
_entity_poly.pdbx_seq_one_letter_code
_entity_poly.pdbx_strand_id
1 'polypeptide(L)'
;MTYLTPAAIRRGPHLVNMTAIPSKHDPAALRLMEMMPYIDRFELKEGAAHPKEDWIYGGGFLGYRNPKCVKDGCDPVRADGTWYHTPPTTVALTDWGTGGWNGDRTFVVLYDTTYNALRVTTSKVAIFSRKDDIMWKTWFHAPTVLRRMLIAYQTLILVPWETSNKEDGWGVDMETIKTLLRKHGWPDSFDPDQFNAEFTRAKHLPSKHGPAALQHALIQELEHDEDWEGGERFAGRVRRRKQTTKSLGAQLAKEKDYQEKWALKFRLQSNRWSLEREEAALAAAKQEVARLCPDDVCTPPEEIILWEFHSLEKGYNEAQRATSAEKMCKYDLEELEGWVPFDPVRYDNCLTRLKREANWLELAYNQTKAEALEHCAETGHTLFPQLSLEELVEEQTEKFEADIAGLQTQSMVMGAWLETVPEDAEGARNLFEMESSAVANAPWYLRERIGWMKEMLNGSEESKKGRISVQSRRTGSHSLVLGYNTRSIEPTPDSVDDDFALHIGAARSAFCQCIAARSSSDEFQSVGADDPGECAGRAKGQQGRGQSCRAHGERSREDECGE
;
A
#
# COMPACT_ATOMS: atom_id res chain seq x y z
N MET A 1 17.53 13.33 10.19
CA MET A 1 17.54 12.38 9.06
C MET A 1 16.73 11.17 9.49
N THR A 2 15.61 10.87 8.83
CA THR A 2 14.53 10.00 9.34
C THR A 2 14.52 8.57 8.81
N TYR A 3 15.36 8.23 7.83
CA TYR A 3 15.38 6.90 7.24
C TYR A 3 16.13 5.85 8.08
N LEU A 4 17.21 6.26 8.76
CA LEU A 4 17.83 5.48 9.84
C LEU A 4 17.77 6.31 11.11
N THR A 5 17.05 5.82 12.12
CA THR A 5 17.17 6.41 13.44
C THR A 5 18.59 6.13 13.98
N PRO A 6 19.25 7.07 14.67
CA PRO A 6 20.54 6.80 15.29
C PRO A 6 20.50 5.60 16.25
N ALA A 7 19.34 5.34 16.86
CA ALA A 7 19.08 4.18 17.70
C ALA A 7 19.14 2.83 16.94
N ALA A 8 18.79 2.82 15.66
CA ALA A 8 18.91 1.64 14.81
C ALA A 8 20.38 1.29 14.51
N ILE A 9 21.31 2.24 14.57
CA ILE A 9 22.73 1.99 14.26
C ILE A 9 23.44 1.44 15.49
N ARG A 10 23.76 0.15 15.46
CA ARG A 10 24.45 -0.53 16.56
C ARG A 10 25.93 -0.68 16.21
N ARG A 11 26.79 -0.24 17.13
CA ARG A 11 28.24 -0.23 16.93
C ARG A 11 28.88 -1.55 17.37
N GLY A 12 29.83 -2.04 16.58
CA GLY A 12 30.64 -3.21 16.92
C GLY A 12 31.63 -2.99 18.07
N PRO A 13 32.32 -4.06 18.50
CA PRO A 13 32.29 -5.40 17.91
C PRO A 13 31.08 -6.22 18.38
N HIS A 14 30.73 -7.25 17.60
CA HIS A 14 29.62 -8.15 17.84
C HIS A 14 30.08 -9.61 17.83
N LEU A 15 29.37 -10.45 18.58
CA LEU A 15 29.56 -11.89 18.54
C LEU A 15 28.84 -12.44 17.30
N VAL A 16 29.62 -12.98 16.36
CA VAL A 16 29.13 -13.66 15.15
C VAL A 16 29.37 -15.16 15.32
N ASN A 17 28.34 -15.97 15.04
CA ASN A 17 28.50 -17.42 15.09
C ASN A 17 29.27 -17.90 13.85
N MET A 18 30.60 -17.91 13.95
CA MET A 18 31.49 -18.32 12.86
C MET A 18 31.27 -19.76 12.39
N THR A 19 30.75 -20.64 13.27
CA THR A 19 30.49 -22.04 12.91
C THR A 19 29.29 -22.20 11.98
N ALA A 20 28.42 -21.19 11.91
CA ALA A 20 27.25 -21.19 11.05
C ALA A 20 27.53 -20.65 9.64
N ILE A 21 28.75 -20.20 9.34
CA ILE A 21 29.13 -19.62 8.05
C ILE A 21 29.46 -20.74 7.05
N PRO A 22 28.64 -20.97 6.00
CA PRO A 22 28.92 -22.01 5.01
C PRO A 22 30.09 -21.65 4.08
N SER A 23 30.31 -20.35 3.81
CA SER A 23 31.44 -19.86 3.02
C SER A 23 32.73 -19.87 3.87
N LYS A 24 33.84 -20.27 3.26
CA LYS A 24 35.15 -20.27 3.92
C LYS A 24 35.79 -18.88 3.86
N HIS A 25 35.23 -17.91 4.58
CA HIS A 25 35.80 -16.55 4.67
C HIS A 25 37.19 -16.55 5.32
N ASP A 26 38.04 -15.62 4.88
CA ASP A 26 39.35 -15.43 5.48
C ASP A 26 39.24 -14.71 6.85
N PRO A 27 40.30 -14.75 7.68
CA PRO A 27 40.26 -14.11 9.00
C PRO A 27 39.99 -12.59 8.97
N ALA A 28 40.34 -11.89 7.89
CA ALA A 28 40.13 -10.45 7.79
C ALA A 28 38.66 -10.11 7.49
N ALA A 29 38.01 -10.85 6.59
CA ALA A 29 36.59 -10.76 6.28
C ALA A 29 35.75 -11.11 7.50
N LEU A 30 36.11 -12.21 8.18
CA LEU A 30 35.53 -12.62 9.45
C LEU A 30 35.65 -11.53 10.52
N ARG A 31 36.85 -10.96 10.69
CA ARG A 31 37.06 -9.87 11.64
C ARG A 31 36.25 -8.62 11.29
N LEU A 32 36.11 -8.30 9.99
CA LEU A 32 35.28 -7.20 9.54
C LEU A 32 33.81 -7.45 9.89
N MET A 33 33.27 -8.65 9.66
CA MET A 33 31.88 -9.00 10.04
C MET A 33 31.61 -8.76 11.54
N GLU A 34 32.58 -9.04 12.41
CA GLU A 34 32.46 -8.75 13.85
C GLU A 34 32.50 -7.25 14.15
N MET A 35 33.31 -6.47 13.43
CA MET A 35 33.55 -5.06 13.72
C MET A 35 32.54 -4.11 13.08
N MET A 36 31.88 -4.52 12.00
CA MET A 36 30.97 -3.66 11.27
C MET A 36 29.78 -3.23 12.13
N PRO A 37 29.38 -1.94 12.08
CA PRO A 37 28.10 -1.56 12.61
C PRO A 37 27.00 -2.29 11.85
N TYR A 38 25.94 -2.68 12.54
CA TYR A 38 24.75 -3.21 11.90
C TYR A 38 23.55 -2.30 12.17
N ILE A 39 22.54 -2.47 11.33
CA ILE A 39 21.25 -1.81 11.48
C ILE A 39 20.30 -2.77 12.20
N ASP A 40 19.83 -2.36 13.38
CA ASP A 40 18.81 -3.10 14.11
C ASP A 40 17.48 -2.96 13.36
N ARG A 41 17.18 -3.98 12.57
CA ARG A 41 15.98 -4.08 11.72
C ARG A 41 14.67 -3.89 12.50
N PHE A 42 14.64 -4.19 13.80
CA PHE A 42 13.46 -3.93 14.64
C PHE A 42 13.23 -2.45 14.91
N GLU A 43 14.31 -1.69 15.09
CA GLU A 43 14.23 -0.23 15.24
C GLU A 43 13.74 0.44 13.94
N LEU A 44 13.80 -0.27 12.81
CA LEU A 44 13.25 0.11 11.50
C LEU A 44 11.91 -0.57 11.13
N LYS A 45 11.32 -1.39 12.02
CA LYS A 45 10.10 -2.16 11.68
C LYS A 45 10.23 -3.04 10.41
N GLU A 46 11.41 -3.56 10.10
CA GLU A 46 11.57 -4.66 9.10
C GLU A 46 11.06 -6.04 9.64
N GLY A 47 10.05 -6.03 10.52
CA GLY A 47 9.54 -7.19 11.26
C GLY A 47 8.48 -8.01 10.49
N ALA A 48 8.22 -9.23 10.98
CA ALA A 48 7.52 -10.31 10.27
C ALA A 48 6.09 -10.01 9.77
N ALA A 49 5.36 -9.07 10.38
CA ALA A 49 4.00 -8.72 9.97
C ALA A 49 3.96 -7.71 8.80
N HIS A 50 5.01 -6.89 8.64
CA HIS A 50 5.02 -5.76 7.72
C HIS A 50 6.44 -5.46 7.23
N PRO A 51 6.88 -5.98 6.06
CA PRO A 51 8.15 -5.63 5.44
C PRO A 51 8.05 -4.21 4.87
N LYS A 52 7.96 -3.20 5.74
CA LYS A 52 7.57 -1.84 5.35
C LYS A 52 8.76 -0.98 4.91
N GLU A 53 10.00 -1.32 5.27
CA GLU A 53 11.15 -0.46 4.98
C GLU A 53 12.20 -1.23 4.18
N ASP A 54 12.01 -1.29 2.87
CA ASP A 54 13.09 -1.62 1.95
C ASP A 54 14.24 -0.63 2.20
N TRP A 55 15.47 -1.12 2.41
CA TRP A 55 16.68 -0.29 2.37
C TRP A 55 16.89 0.25 0.94
N ILE A 56 17.81 1.21 0.76
CA ILE A 56 18.22 1.80 -0.52
C ILE A 56 18.17 0.75 -1.64
N TYR A 57 17.24 0.93 -2.59
CA TYR A 57 16.95 -0.04 -3.65
C TYR A 57 16.69 -1.40 -3.08
N GLY A 58 15.51 -1.63 -2.49
CA GLY A 58 14.92 -2.95 -2.21
C GLY A 58 15.75 -3.91 -1.35
N GLY A 59 16.97 -3.54 -0.98
CA GLY A 59 17.93 -4.40 -0.32
C GLY A 59 17.68 -4.45 1.17
N GLY A 60 18.36 -5.35 1.86
CA GLY A 60 18.40 -5.39 3.32
C GLY A 60 19.83 -5.22 3.82
N PHE A 61 20.01 -4.58 4.97
CA PHE A 61 21.32 -4.59 5.63
C PHE A 61 21.62 -5.95 6.25
N LEU A 62 22.80 -6.50 5.96
CA LEU A 62 23.20 -7.76 6.56
C LEU A 62 23.66 -7.58 8.00
N GLY A 63 22.93 -8.19 8.93
CA GLY A 63 23.30 -8.29 10.34
C GLY A 63 23.84 -9.68 10.66
N TYR A 64 25.17 -9.86 10.65
CA TYR A 64 25.83 -11.17 10.83
C TYR A 64 25.61 -11.85 12.20
N ARG A 65 24.88 -11.23 13.12
CA ARG A 65 24.37 -11.90 14.34
C ARG A 65 23.23 -12.87 14.03
N ASN A 66 22.49 -12.61 12.96
CA ASN A 66 21.41 -13.48 12.48
C ASN A 66 22.01 -14.60 11.60
N PRO A 67 21.83 -15.89 11.95
CA PRO A 67 22.30 -17.02 11.14
C PRO A 67 21.77 -16.99 9.70
N LYS A 68 20.57 -16.45 9.47
CA LYS A 68 20.04 -16.25 8.12
C LYS A 68 20.87 -15.22 7.34
N CYS A 69 21.21 -14.08 7.93
CA CYS A 69 22.07 -13.08 7.29
C CYS A 69 23.50 -13.58 7.08
N VAL A 70 24.01 -14.46 7.94
CA VAL A 70 25.28 -15.16 7.70
C VAL A 70 25.21 -15.97 6.41
N LYS A 71 24.15 -16.77 6.25
CA LYS A 71 23.92 -17.58 5.05
C LYS A 71 23.68 -16.70 3.81
N ASP A 72 22.84 -15.68 3.93
CA ASP A 72 22.54 -14.74 2.84
C ASP A 72 23.79 -13.92 2.45
N GLY A 73 24.70 -13.61 3.38
CA GLY A 73 25.98 -12.98 3.05
C GLY A 73 26.94 -13.87 2.25
N CYS A 74 26.71 -15.19 2.24
CA CYS A 74 27.46 -16.12 1.39
C CYS A 74 26.98 -16.10 -0.06
N ASP A 75 25.71 -15.74 -0.29
CA ASP A 75 25.09 -15.61 -1.61
C ASP A 75 24.07 -14.46 -1.59
N PRO A 76 24.55 -13.21 -1.57
CA PRO A 76 23.70 -12.05 -1.33
C PRO A 76 22.84 -11.69 -2.54
N VAL A 77 23.06 -12.32 -3.71
CA VAL A 77 22.33 -12.06 -4.96
C VAL A 77 21.22 -13.10 -5.18
N ARG A 78 21.24 -14.24 -4.48
CA ARG A 78 20.25 -15.34 -4.63
C ARG A 78 20.04 -15.75 -6.08
N ALA A 79 21.11 -15.73 -6.89
CA ALA A 79 20.99 -16.09 -8.29
C ALA A 79 20.69 -17.60 -8.38
N ASP A 80 19.48 -17.91 -8.88
CA ASP A 80 19.00 -19.19 -9.43
C ASP A 80 19.19 -20.51 -8.63
N GLY A 81 19.57 -20.44 -7.36
CA GLY A 81 19.82 -21.63 -6.54
C GLY A 81 21.16 -22.31 -6.82
N THR A 82 21.95 -21.79 -7.76
CA THR A 82 23.39 -22.05 -7.81
C THR A 82 24.07 -21.02 -6.90
N TRP A 83 24.55 -21.45 -5.73
CA TRP A 83 25.15 -20.55 -4.75
C TRP A 83 26.31 -19.77 -5.39
N TYR A 84 26.10 -18.51 -5.76
CA TYR A 84 27.18 -17.62 -6.18
C TYR A 84 27.93 -17.20 -4.93
N HIS A 85 28.85 -18.07 -4.51
CA HIS A 85 29.58 -17.88 -3.28
C HIS A 85 30.38 -16.57 -3.33
N THR A 86 30.17 -15.72 -2.32
CA THR A 86 31.06 -14.60 -2.07
C THR A 86 32.49 -15.12 -1.88
N PRO A 87 33.50 -14.50 -2.53
CA PRO A 87 34.88 -14.90 -2.34
C PRO A 87 35.29 -14.87 -0.86
N PRO A 88 36.27 -15.69 -0.43
CA PRO A 88 36.74 -15.70 0.96
C PRO A 88 37.11 -14.34 1.53
N THR A 89 37.64 -13.44 0.69
CA THR A 89 38.09 -12.08 1.02
C THR A 89 36.96 -11.04 1.03
N THR A 90 35.74 -11.42 0.62
CA THR A 90 34.63 -10.50 0.41
C THR A 90 33.58 -10.64 1.50
N VAL A 91 33.07 -9.51 1.99
CA VAL A 91 31.96 -9.41 2.93
C VAL A 91 30.80 -8.70 2.24
N ALA A 92 29.63 -9.31 2.27
CA ALA A 92 28.42 -8.64 1.81
C ALA A 92 27.94 -7.63 2.87
N LEU A 93 27.64 -6.40 2.47
CA LEU A 93 27.12 -5.35 3.34
C LEU A 93 25.60 -5.27 3.27
N THR A 94 25.04 -5.55 2.09
CA THR A 94 23.60 -5.69 1.86
C THR A 94 23.31 -7.00 1.16
N ASP A 95 22.10 -7.50 1.33
CA ASP A 95 21.54 -8.60 0.55
C ASP A 95 20.51 -8.07 -0.47
N TRP A 96 20.08 -8.94 -1.37
CA TRP A 96 18.99 -8.69 -2.30
C TRP A 96 17.65 -8.40 -1.59
N GLY A 97 17.58 -8.57 -0.27
CA GLY A 97 16.42 -8.29 0.55
C GLY A 97 15.21 -9.17 0.23
N THR A 98 14.04 -8.60 0.45
CA THR A 98 12.74 -9.07 -0.06
C THR A 98 12.34 -8.36 -1.33
N GLY A 99 13.21 -7.49 -1.89
CA GLY A 99 12.95 -6.70 -3.09
C GLY A 99 12.22 -7.59 -4.09
N GLY A 100 11.00 -7.14 -4.45
CA GLY A 100 9.87 -8.00 -4.82
C GLY A 100 10.19 -9.11 -5.82
N TRP A 101 9.25 -10.03 -6.02
CA TRP A 101 9.40 -11.19 -6.92
C TRP A 101 9.99 -10.88 -8.32
N ASN A 102 9.95 -9.62 -8.75
CA ASN A 102 10.40 -9.13 -10.04
C ASN A 102 11.88 -8.70 -10.07
N GLY A 103 12.56 -8.67 -8.91
CA GLY A 103 14.00 -8.44 -8.79
C GLY A 103 14.50 -7.10 -9.35
N ASP A 104 13.63 -6.11 -9.55
CA ASP A 104 13.87 -5.00 -10.47
C ASP A 104 14.52 -3.76 -9.84
N ARG A 105 14.70 -3.73 -8.50
CA ARG A 105 15.20 -2.53 -7.79
C ARG A 105 16.05 -2.86 -6.57
N THR A 106 17.00 -3.79 -6.68
CA THR A 106 17.82 -4.25 -5.54
C THR A 106 19.31 -3.92 -5.67
N PHE A 107 19.93 -3.41 -4.60
CA PHE A 107 21.38 -3.15 -4.54
C PHE A 107 22.06 -4.12 -3.57
N VAL A 108 23.03 -4.86 -4.09
CA VAL A 108 23.95 -5.67 -3.29
C VAL A 108 25.30 -5.00 -3.25
N VAL A 109 25.72 -4.58 -2.06
CA VAL A 109 27.02 -3.96 -1.82
C VAL A 109 27.94 -5.00 -1.20
N LEU A 110 29.10 -5.23 -1.82
CA LEU A 110 30.14 -6.12 -1.35
C LEU A 110 31.41 -5.33 -1.04
N TYR A 111 32.12 -5.70 0.01
CA TYR A 111 33.41 -5.13 0.36
C TYR A 111 34.48 -6.21 0.34
N ASP A 112 35.58 -5.99 -0.39
CA ASP A 112 36.72 -6.90 -0.41
C ASP A 112 37.87 -6.38 0.45
N THR A 113 38.29 -7.21 1.39
CA THR A 113 39.34 -6.88 2.38
C THR A 113 40.74 -6.84 1.79
N THR A 114 40.99 -7.55 0.68
CA THR A 114 42.27 -7.59 -0.01
C THR A 114 42.47 -6.34 -0.86
N TYR A 115 41.43 -5.93 -1.60
CA TYR A 115 41.48 -4.75 -2.46
C TYR A 115 41.11 -3.45 -1.73
N ASN A 116 40.56 -3.54 -0.51
CA ASN A 116 39.97 -2.41 0.22
C ASN A 116 39.01 -1.61 -0.68
N ALA A 117 38.10 -2.33 -1.32
CA ALA A 117 37.25 -1.80 -2.37
C ALA A 117 35.81 -2.30 -2.24
N LEU A 118 34.87 -1.48 -2.70
CA LEU A 118 33.45 -1.81 -2.78
C LEU A 118 33.11 -2.27 -4.20
N ARG A 119 32.20 -3.23 -4.28
CA ARG A 119 31.48 -3.61 -5.48
C ARG A 119 29.99 -3.39 -5.22
N VAL A 120 29.28 -2.82 -6.18
CA VAL A 120 27.85 -2.60 -6.11
C VAL A 120 27.21 -3.32 -7.28
N THR A 121 26.31 -4.25 -6.98
CA THR A 121 25.50 -4.98 -7.97
C THR A 121 24.10 -4.39 -7.94
N THR A 122 23.54 -4.12 -9.11
CA THR A 122 22.17 -3.59 -9.25
C THR A 122 21.44 -4.39 -10.31
N SER A 123 20.13 -4.60 -10.16
CA SER A 123 19.33 -5.22 -11.22
C SER A 123 18.98 -4.28 -12.38
N LYS A 124 18.89 -2.96 -12.17
CA LYS A 124 18.47 -2.01 -13.24
C LYS A 124 19.06 -0.59 -13.24
N VAL A 125 19.97 -0.19 -12.34
CA VAL A 125 20.21 1.27 -12.15
C VAL A 125 21.43 1.84 -12.91
N ALA A 126 21.14 2.90 -13.67
CA ALA A 126 22.01 3.63 -14.60
C ALA A 126 23.02 4.61 -13.95
N ILE A 127 23.10 4.74 -12.62
CA ILE A 127 23.96 5.74 -11.93
C ILE A 127 25.45 5.55 -12.25
N PHE A 128 25.85 4.30 -12.47
CA PHE A 128 27.22 3.95 -12.89
C PHE A 128 27.34 3.70 -14.39
N SER A 129 26.22 3.73 -15.13
CA SER A 129 26.15 3.48 -16.57
C SER A 129 26.27 4.79 -17.34
N ARG A 130 27.50 5.20 -17.61
CA ARG A 130 27.76 5.70 -18.97
C ARG A 130 27.78 4.44 -19.84
N LYS A 131 26.89 4.38 -20.83
CA LYS A 131 26.85 3.38 -21.92
C LYS A 131 28.18 2.65 -22.05
N ASP A 132 28.24 1.45 -21.46
CA ASP A 132 29.12 0.32 -21.71
C ASP A 132 28.99 -0.61 -20.49
N ASP A 133 28.60 -1.85 -20.74
CA ASP A 133 28.36 -2.94 -19.79
C ASP A 133 28.95 -2.75 -18.38
N ILE A 134 28.07 -2.60 -17.37
CA ILE A 134 28.44 -2.93 -15.99
C ILE A 134 28.48 -4.45 -15.89
N MET A 135 29.50 -5.03 -16.53
CA MET A 135 29.95 -6.36 -16.18
C MET A 135 30.50 -6.31 -14.76
N TRP A 136 30.19 -7.37 -14.03
CA TRP A 136 30.60 -7.87 -12.72
C TRP A 136 32.07 -7.68 -12.24
N LYS A 137 32.87 -6.79 -12.84
CA LYS A 137 34.34 -6.78 -12.73
C LYS A 137 34.96 -5.54 -12.09
N THR A 138 34.25 -4.42 -11.92
CA THR A 138 34.86 -3.18 -11.41
C THR A 138 34.73 -3.03 -9.89
N TRP A 139 35.86 -3.16 -9.21
CA TRP A 139 36.03 -2.75 -7.81
C TRP A 139 36.27 -1.24 -7.73
N PHE A 140 35.60 -0.57 -6.80
CA PHE A 140 35.72 0.86 -6.58
C PHE A 140 36.37 1.14 -5.24
N HIS A 141 37.28 2.12 -5.20
CA HIS A 141 37.84 2.59 -3.93
C HIS A 141 36.72 3.06 -2.98
N ALA A 142 36.60 2.42 -1.82
CA ALA A 142 35.42 2.53 -0.96
C ALA A 142 35.11 3.99 -0.51
N PRO A 143 36.09 4.79 -0.03
CA PRO A 143 35.86 6.20 0.29
C PRO A 143 35.33 7.03 -0.89
N THR A 144 35.73 6.70 -2.13
CA THR A 144 35.27 7.41 -3.32
C THR A 144 33.80 7.14 -3.59
N VAL A 145 33.36 5.88 -3.47
CA VAL A 145 31.94 5.51 -3.63
C VAL A 145 31.09 6.19 -2.57
N LEU A 146 31.49 6.11 -1.30
CA LEU A 146 30.74 6.72 -0.20
C LEU A 146 30.61 8.24 -0.36
N ARG A 147 31.67 8.93 -0.79
CA ARG A 147 31.60 10.37 -1.12
C ARG A 147 30.64 10.65 -2.28
N ARG A 148 30.65 9.82 -3.33
CA ARG A 148 29.72 9.98 -4.45
C ARG A 148 28.27 9.76 -4.04
N MET A 149 28.00 8.74 -3.22
CA MET A 149 26.66 8.51 -2.66
C MET A 149 26.21 9.67 -1.79
N LEU A 150 27.09 10.19 -0.92
CA LEU A 150 26.81 11.35 -0.10
C LEU A 150 26.47 12.57 -0.97
N ILE A 151 27.27 12.86 -1.99
CA ILE A 151 27.00 13.95 -2.94
C ILE A 151 25.66 13.72 -3.65
N ALA A 152 25.37 12.48 -4.07
CA ALA A 152 24.13 12.17 -4.77
C ALA A 152 22.89 12.40 -3.88
N TYR A 153 22.96 12.09 -2.58
CA TYR A 153 21.91 12.44 -1.62
C TYR A 153 21.81 13.93 -1.35
N GLN A 154 22.95 14.60 -1.13
CA GLN A 154 23.00 16.04 -0.90
C GLN A 154 22.42 16.83 -2.08
N THR A 155 22.65 16.35 -3.30
CA THR A 155 22.16 16.96 -4.55
C THR A 155 20.79 16.44 -4.98
N LEU A 156 20.20 15.51 -4.23
CA LEU A 156 18.92 14.86 -4.54
C LEU A 156 18.88 14.17 -5.91
N ILE A 157 20.05 13.78 -6.42
CA ILE A 157 20.14 12.82 -7.53
C ILE A 157 19.54 11.50 -7.07
N LEU A 158 19.82 11.12 -5.82
CA LEU A 158 19.18 10.02 -5.11
C LEU A 158 18.36 10.57 -3.98
N VAL A 159 17.17 10.01 -3.79
CA VAL A 159 16.42 10.22 -2.55
C VAL A 159 16.12 8.88 -1.88
N PRO A 160 16.07 8.83 -0.54
CA PRO A 160 15.84 7.58 0.20
C PRO A 160 14.56 6.83 -0.19
N TRP A 161 13.56 7.54 -0.73
CA TRP A 161 12.23 7.00 -1.07
C TRP A 161 12.09 6.51 -2.51
N GLU A 162 13.08 6.73 -3.37
CA GLU A 162 13.05 6.37 -4.81
C GLU A 162 12.92 4.86 -5.07
N THR A 163 13.09 4.09 -4.02
CA THR A 163 13.56 2.73 -4.13
C THR A 163 12.70 1.71 -3.40
N SER A 164 11.58 2.16 -2.83
CA SER A 164 10.57 1.25 -2.30
C SER A 164 9.79 0.64 -3.45
N ASN A 165 9.47 -0.65 -3.32
CA ASN A 165 8.58 -1.42 -4.21
C ASN A 165 7.14 -0.86 -4.35
N LYS A 166 6.81 0.25 -3.71
CA LYS A 166 5.51 0.91 -3.82
C LYS A 166 5.58 1.81 -5.05
N GLU A 167 4.73 1.54 -6.04
CA GLU A 167 4.76 2.14 -7.39
C GLU A 167 4.73 3.68 -7.46
N ASP A 168 4.63 4.39 -6.33
CA ASP A 168 4.81 5.84 -6.22
C ASP A 168 5.61 6.23 -4.97
N GLY A 169 6.81 5.68 -4.71
CA GLY A 169 7.71 6.24 -3.69
C GLY A 169 7.09 6.42 -2.29
N TRP A 170 6.21 5.48 -1.88
CA TRP A 170 5.33 5.54 -0.70
C TRP A 170 3.99 6.27 -0.86
N GLY A 171 3.45 6.31 -2.07
CA GLY A 171 2.21 7.04 -2.41
C GLY A 171 2.44 8.53 -2.67
N VAL A 172 3.68 8.95 -2.90
CA VAL A 172 4.08 10.33 -3.23
C VAL A 172 5.11 10.29 -4.37
N ASP A 173 4.87 11.05 -5.43
CA ASP A 173 5.78 11.09 -6.57
C ASP A 173 7.16 11.66 -6.19
N MET A 174 8.18 11.24 -6.95
CA MET A 174 9.58 11.54 -6.65
C MET A 174 9.93 13.02 -6.70
N GLU A 175 9.32 13.78 -7.60
CA GLU A 175 9.60 15.20 -7.74
C GLU A 175 8.95 16.00 -6.61
N THR A 176 7.79 15.57 -6.11
CA THR A 176 7.20 16.09 -4.88
C THR A 176 8.12 15.83 -3.69
N ILE A 177 8.65 14.63 -3.51
CA ILE A 177 9.61 14.33 -2.41
C ILE A 177 10.84 15.23 -2.48
N LYS A 178 11.47 15.37 -3.65
CA LYS A 178 12.62 16.26 -3.84
C LYS A 178 12.28 17.71 -3.54
N THR A 179 11.09 18.16 -3.94
CA THR A 179 10.60 19.52 -3.68
C THR A 179 10.44 19.76 -2.19
N LEU A 180 9.81 18.82 -1.46
CA LEU A 180 9.66 18.88 -0.02
C LEU A 180 11.02 18.89 0.71
N LEU A 181 11.96 18.04 0.31
CA LEU A 181 13.31 18.02 0.89
C LEU A 181 13.99 19.40 0.77
N ARG A 182 13.97 20.00 -0.42
CA ARG A 182 14.55 21.34 -0.64
C ARG A 182 13.83 22.42 0.17
N LYS A 183 12.48 22.39 0.16
CA LYS A 183 11.64 23.35 0.88
C LYS A 183 11.98 23.39 2.37
N HIS A 184 12.28 22.23 2.96
CA HIS A 184 12.60 22.08 4.38
C HIS A 184 14.09 22.07 4.67
N GLY A 185 14.92 22.70 3.82
CA GLY A 185 16.32 23.01 4.14
C GLY A 185 17.32 21.88 3.89
N TRP A 186 16.97 20.86 3.11
CA TRP A 186 17.94 19.83 2.72
C TRP A 186 19.07 20.40 1.84
N PRO A 187 20.35 20.02 2.06
CA PRO A 187 20.84 19.11 3.11
C PRO A 187 21.27 19.79 4.41
N ASP A 188 21.50 21.10 4.42
CA ASP A 188 22.30 21.76 5.46
C ASP A 188 21.50 22.22 6.69
N SER A 189 20.23 22.59 6.51
CA SER A 189 19.34 23.11 7.54
C SER A 189 18.02 22.34 7.58
N PHE A 190 18.10 21.02 7.45
CA PHE A 190 16.93 20.17 7.27
C PHE A 190 16.03 20.14 8.52
N ASP A 191 14.78 20.55 8.37
CA ASP A 191 13.72 20.41 9.37
C ASP A 191 12.98 19.07 9.16
N PRO A 192 13.29 18.02 9.96
CA PRO A 192 12.65 16.73 9.78
C PRO A 192 11.18 16.76 10.18
N ASP A 193 10.78 17.56 11.17
CA ASP A 193 9.41 17.49 11.67
C ASP A 193 8.45 18.15 10.67
N GLN A 194 8.84 19.30 10.12
CA GLN A 194 8.03 19.94 9.08
C GLN A 194 8.03 19.16 7.76
N PHE A 195 9.17 18.57 7.38
CA PHE A 195 9.22 17.68 6.23
C PHE A 195 8.26 16.49 6.37
N ASN A 196 8.25 15.81 7.52
CA ASN A 196 7.38 14.63 7.69
C ASN A 196 5.90 15.01 7.79
N ALA A 197 5.55 16.17 8.34
CA ALA A 197 4.18 16.66 8.31
C ALA A 197 3.72 16.93 6.87
N GLU A 198 4.49 17.66 6.05
CA GLU A 198 4.13 17.90 4.65
C GLU A 198 4.22 16.65 3.77
N PHE A 199 5.14 15.73 4.06
CA PHE A 199 5.17 14.43 3.39
C PHE A 199 3.94 13.59 3.76
N THR A 200 3.45 13.69 4.99
CA THR A 200 2.19 13.08 5.41
C THR A 200 1.02 13.71 4.68
N ARG A 201 0.98 15.04 4.54
CA ARG A 201 -0.01 15.74 3.71
C ARG A 201 0.00 15.25 2.26
N ALA A 202 1.19 15.15 1.65
CA ALA A 202 1.35 14.67 0.28
C ALA A 202 0.79 13.25 0.06
N LYS A 203 0.94 12.35 1.04
CA LYS A 203 0.34 11.00 1.01
C LYS A 203 -1.19 11.00 1.06
N HIS A 204 -1.77 12.04 1.63
CA HIS A 204 -3.22 12.20 1.79
C HIS A 204 -3.83 13.10 0.72
N LEU A 205 -3.02 13.59 -0.23
CA LEU A 205 -3.57 14.26 -1.41
C LEU A 205 -4.55 13.32 -2.10
N PRO A 206 -5.72 13.84 -2.52
CA PRO A 206 -6.67 13.03 -3.24
C PRO A 206 -5.99 12.47 -4.49
N SER A 207 -6.30 11.21 -4.83
CA SER A 207 -5.96 10.71 -6.15
C SER A 207 -6.55 11.65 -7.22
N LYS A 208 -6.05 11.60 -8.46
CA LYS A 208 -6.66 12.33 -9.58
C LYS A 208 -8.16 12.04 -9.79
N HIS A 209 -8.66 10.95 -9.18
CA HIS A 209 -10.05 10.53 -9.20
C HIS A 209 -10.85 10.98 -7.97
N GLY A 210 -10.22 11.61 -6.98
CA GLY A 210 -10.88 12.22 -5.82
C GLY A 210 -11.88 11.30 -5.10
N PRO A 211 -13.14 11.73 -4.89
CA PRO A 211 -14.17 10.89 -4.27
C PRO A 211 -14.53 9.65 -5.08
N ALA A 212 -14.25 9.63 -6.38
CA ALA A 212 -14.53 8.51 -7.27
C ALA A 212 -13.37 7.50 -7.35
N ALA A 213 -12.31 7.65 -6.55
CA ALA A 213 -11.12 6.79 -6.59
C ALA A 213 -11.44 5.30 -6.46
N LEU A 214 -12.31 4.94 -5.51
CA LEU A 214 -12.73 3.54 -5.31
C LEU A 214 -13.45 2.98 -6.54
N GLN A 215 -14.27 3.80 -7.20
CA GLN A 215 -15.08 3.34 -8.33
C GLN A 215 -14.24 3.25 -9.60
N HIS A 216 -13.28 4.15 -9.77
CA HIS A 216 -12.26 4.04 -10.81
C HIS A 216 -11.40 2.78 -10.63
N ALA A 217 -10.95 2.48 -9.41
CA ALA A 217 -10.20 1.25 -9.13
C ALA A 217 -11.05 -0.01 -9.44
N LEU A 218 -12.34 0.01 -9.07
CA LEU A 218 -13.26 -1.08 -9.39
C LEU A 218 -13.49 -1.24 -10.90
N ILE A 219 -13.64 -0.14 -11.65
CA ILE A 219 -13.74 -0.16 -13.10
C ILE A 219 -12.47 -0.73 -13.72
N GLN A 220 -11.29 -0.30 -13.26
CA GLN A 220 -10.00 -0.82 -13.73
C GLN A 220 -9.91 -2.33 -13.52
N GLU A 221 -10.22 -2.83 -12.33
CA GLU A 221 -10.19 -4.27 -12.01
C GLU A 221 -11.20 -5.10 -12.84
N LEU A 222 -12.39 -4.55 -13.09
CA LEU A 222 -13.47 -5.25 -13.81
C LEU A 222 -13.29 -5.22 -15.33
N GLU A 223 -12.82 -4.10 -15.90
CA GLU A 223 -12.82 -3.85 -17.34
C GLU A 223 -11.43 -3.90 -17.98
N HIS A 224 -10.39 -3.40 -17.31
CA HIS A 224 -9.09 -3.18 -17.96
C HIS A 224 -8.25 -4.45 -17.98
N ASP A 225 -7.59 -4.68 -19.11
CA ASP A 225 -6.56 -5.69 -19.20
C ASP A 225 -5.29 -5.13 -18.52
N GLU A 226 -4.76 -5.85 -17.53
CA GLU A 226 -3.48 -5.50 -16.91
C GLU A 226 -2.35 -6.18 -17.69
N ASP A 227 -1.44 -5.37 -18.22
CA ASP A 227 -0.17 -5.84 -18.77
C ASP A 227 0.74 -6.18 -17.59
N TRP A 228 0.88 -7.47 -17.28
CA TRP A 228 1.82 -7.89 -16.25
C TRP A 228 3.26 -7.72 -16.75
N GLU A 229 4.16 -7.29 -15.86
CA GLU A 229 5.61 -7.27 -16.10
C GLU A 229 6.11 -8.70 -16.38
N GLY A 230 6.09 -9.09 -17.65
CA GLY A 230 6.25 -10.46 -18.11
C GLY A 230 5.59 -10.71 -19.47
N GLY A 231 4.77 -9.77 -19.95
CA GLY A 231 4.13 -9.82 -21.27
C GLY A 231 2.85 -10.62 -21.31
N GLU A 232 2.44 -11.25 -20.20
CA GLU A 232 1.12 -11.85 -20.06
C GLU A 232 0.09 -10.76 -19.77
N ARG A 233 -0.93 -10.69 -20.61
CA ARG A 233 -2.06 -9.77 -20.44
C ARG A 233 -3.13 -10.47 -19.61
N PHE A 234 -3.37 -9.99 -18.40
CA PHE A 234 -4.51 -10.43 -17.61
C PHE A 234 -5.74 -9.67 -18.08
N ALA A 235 -6.63 -10.37 -18.79
CA ALA A 235 -7.91 -9.78 -19.14
C ALA A 235 -8.66 -9.34 -17.87
N GLY A 236 -9.30 -8.17 -17.93
CA GLY A 236 -10.17 -7.66 -16.87
C GLY A 236 -11.22 -8.70 -16.46
N ARG A 237 -11.66 -8.69 -15.20
CA ARG A 237 -12.47 -9.79 -14.63
C ARG A 237 -13.71 -10.12 -15.46
N VAL A 238 -14.46 -9.11 -15.91
CA VAL A 238 -15.67 -9.31 -16.74
C VAL A 238 -15.32 -10.01 -18.06
N ARG A 239 -14.25 -9.59 -18.74
CA ARG A 239 -13.81 -10.20 -19.99
C ARG A 239 -13.36 -11.65 -19.78
N ARG A 240 -12.59 -11.90 -18.72
CA ARG A 240 -12.15 -13.25 -18.32
C ARG A 240 -13.35 -14.16 -18.06
N ARG A 241 -14.34 -13.68 -17.29
CA ARG A 241 -15.59 -14.41 -17.03
C ARG A 241 -16.35 -14.73 -18.31
N LYS A 242 -16.48 -13.78 -19.25
CA LYS A 242 -17.10 -14.02 -20.57
C LYS A 242 -16.38 -15.12 -21.36
N GLN A 243 -15.05 -15.10 -21.39
CA GLN A 243 -14.25 -16.14 -22.04
C GLN A 243 -14.43 -17.51 -21.37
N THR A 244 -14.41 -17.56 -20.04
CA THR A 244 -14.66 -18.78 -19.26
C THR A 244 -16.06 -19.33 -19.52
N THR A 245 -17.11 -18.49 -19.54
CA THR A 245 -18.48 -18.90 -19.87
C THR A 245 -18.55 -19.53 -21.26
N LYS A 246 -17.90 -18.93 -22.25
CA LYS A 246 -17.84 -19.48 -23.62
C LYS A 246 -17.09 -20.83 -23.65
N SER A 247 -15.96 -20.93 -22.94
CA SER A 247 -15.15 -22.15 -22.84
C SER A 247 -15.94 -23.29 -22.18
N LEU A 248 -16.56 -23.03 -21.03
CA LEU A 248 -17.40 -24.00 -20.32
C LEU A 248 -18.59 -24.45 -21.15
N GLY A 249 -19.24 -23.53 -21.89
CA GLY A 249 -20.32 -23.88 -22.81
C GLY A 249 -19.85 -24.82 -23.94
N ALA A 250 -18.66 -24.57 -24.49
CA ALA A 250 -18.06 -25.43 -25.51
C ALA A 250 -17.64 -26.80 -24.97
N GLN A 251 -17.13 -26.87 -23.74
CA GLN A 251 -16.81 -28.13 -23.06
C GLN A 251 -18.08 -28.94 -22.78
N LEU A 252 -19.11 -28.28 -22.23
CA LEU A 252 -20.41 -28.89 -21.94
C LEU A 252 -21.07 -29.51 -23.19
N ALA A 253 -20.91 -28.87 -24.36
CA ALA A 253 -21.44 -29.38 -25.62
C ALA A 253 -20.75 -30.67 -26.11
N LYS A 254 -19.51 -30.91 -25.70
CA LYS A 254 -18.71 -32.07 -26.09
C LYS A 254 -18.75 -33.20 -25.05
N GLU A 255 -19.06 -32.87 -23.80
CA GLU A 255 -19.02 -33.82 -22.69
C GLU A 255 -20.10 -34.89 -22.81
N LYS A 256 -19.67 -36.14 -22.64
CA LYS A 256 -20.50 -37.34 -22.71
C LYS A 256 -20.71 -37.98 -21.34
N ASP A 257 -19.76 -37.82 -20.43
CA ASP A 257 -19.89 -38.33 -19.07
C ASP A 257 -21.03 -37.61 -18.34
N TYR A 258 -21.90 -38.39 -17.70
CA TYR A 258 -23.10 -37.86 -17.07
C TYR A 258 -22.77 -36.96 -15.87
N GLN A 259 -21.81 -37.36 -15.04
CA GLN A 259 -21.41 -36.61 -13.85
C GLN A 259 -20.72 -35.31 -14.24
N GLU A 260 -19.72 -35.38 -15.11
CA GLU A 260 -18.98 -34.21 -15.56
C GLU A 260 -19.89 -33.24 -16.32
N LYS A 261 -20.87 -33.73 -17.08
CA LYS A 261 -21.85 -32.87 -17.74
C LYS A 261 -22.66 -32.03 -16.73
N TRP A 262 -23.11 -32.62 -15.63
CA TRP A 262 -23.80 -31.87 -14.59
C TRP A 262 -22.86 -30.93 -13.82
N ALA A 263 -21.63 -31.35 -13.55
CA ALA A 263 -20.61 -30.49 -12.94
C ALA A 263 -20.29 -29.27 -13.82
N LEU A 264 -20.16 -29.46 -15.14
CA LEU A 264 -19.97 -28.38 -16.11
C LEU A 264 -21.20 -27.47 -16.20
N LYS A 265 -22.42 -28.00 -16.11
CA LYS A 265 -23.64 -27.17 -16.00
C LYS A 265 -23.60 -26.28 -14.77
N PHE A 266 -23.19 -26.81 -13.61
CA PHE A 266 -23.05 -26.03 -12.40
C PHE A 266 -22.00 -24.92 -12.56
N ARG A 267 -20.78 -25.28 -12.97
CA ARG A 267 -19.69 -24.31 -13.20
C ARG A 267 -20.10 -23.21 -14.17
N LEU A 268 -20.78 -23.57 -15.27
CA LEU A 268 -21.30 -22.62 -16.24
C LEU A 268 -22.32 -21.68 -15.61
N GLN A 269 -23.26 -22.21 -14.81
CA GLN A 269 -24.28 -21.42 -14.15
C GLN A 269 -23.71 -20.51 -13.06
N SER A 270 -22.81 -21.01 -12.21
CA SER A 270 -22.09 -20.23 -11.20
C SER A 270 -21.28 -19.09 -11.83
N ASN A 271 -20.61 -19.37 -12.96
CA ASN A 271 -19.88 -18.36 -13.70
C ASN A 271 -20.81 -17.30 -14.33
N ARG A 272 -22.04 -17.67 -14.74
CA ARG A 272 -23.05 -16.71 -15.22
C ARG A 272 -23.53 -15.78 -14.12
N TRP A 273 -23.88 -16.31 -12.94
CA TRP A 273 -24.27 -15.46 -11.80
C TRP A 273 -23.16 -14.49 -11.41
N SER A 274 -21.91 -14.96 -11.39
CA SER A 274 -20.77 -14.10 -11.09
C SER A 274 -20.59 -13.02 -12.17
N LEU A 275 -20.70 -13.38 -13.45
CA LEU A 275 -20.62 -12.43 -14.55
C LEU A 275 -21.73 -11.37 -14.47
N GLU A 276 -22.98 -11.76 -14.22
CA GLU A 276 -24.11 -10.83 -14.08
C GLU A 276 -23.87 -9.81 -12.96
N ARG A 277 -23.34 -10.25 -11.81
CA ARG A 277 -22.98 -9.35 -10.70
C ARG A 277 -21.82 -8.42 -11.05
N GLU A 278 -20.76 -8.95 -11.65
CA GLU A 278 -19.59 -8.16 -12.05
C GLU A 278 -19.98 -7.11 -13.11
N GLU A 279 -20.87 -7.44 -14.04
CA GLU A 279 -21.42 -6.49 -15.02
C GLU A 279 -22.32 -5.42 -14.37
N ALA A 280 -23.18 -5.81 -13.43
CA ALA A 280 -23.99 -4.87 -12.66
C ALA A 280 -23.13 -3.93 -11.81
N ALA A 281 -22.10 -4.46 -11.14
CA ALA A 281 -21.13 -3.68 -10.37
C ALA A 281 -20.34 -2.71 -11.25
N LEU A 282 -19.89 -3.16 -12.43
CA LEU A 282 -19.22 -2.29 -13.41
C LEU A 282 -20.14 -1.15 -13.88
N ALA A 283 -21.41 -1.46 -14.18
CA ALA A 283 -22.39 -0.46 -14.61
C ALA A 283 -22.67 0.56 -13.50
N ALA A 284 -22.89 0.09 -12.26
CA ALA A 284 -23.10 0.95 -11.09
C ALA A 284 -21.87 1.83 -10.82
N ALA A 285 -20.66 1.27 -10.88
CA ALA A 285 -19.42 2.02 -10.69
C ALA A 285 -19.26 3.11 -11.76
N LYS A 286 -19.53 2.81 -13.03
CA LYS A 286 -19.49 3.81 -14.13
C LYS A 286 -20.52 4.92 -13.93
N GLN A 287 -21.74 4.56 -13.53
CA GLN A 287 -22.78 5.54 -13.24
C GLN A 287 -22.37 6.46 -12.08
N GLU A 288 -21.77 5.88 -11.04
CA GLU A 288 -21.31 6.62 -9.87
C GLU A 288 -20.12 7.53 -10.19
N VAL A 289 -19.16 7.09 -11.02
CA VAL A 289 -18.10 7.96 -11.56
C VAL A 289 -18.70 9.12 -12.34
N ALA A 290 -19.65 8.86 -13.25
CA ALA A 290 -20.30 9.92 -14.03
C ALA A 290 -21.07 10.91 -13.14
N ARG A 291 -21.57 10.45 -11.98
CA ARG A 291 -22.24 11.29 -10.98
C ARG A 291 -21.25 12.12 -10.16
N LEU A 292 -20.12 11.54 -9.79
CA LEU A 292 -19.10 12.16 -8.93
C LEU A 292 -18.11 13.05 -9.71
N CYS A 293 -17.90 12.77 -11.00
CA CYS A 293 -16.95 13.45 -11.86
C CYS A 293 -17.66 14.02 -13.10
N PRO A 294 -18.51 15.05 -12.95
CA PRO A 294 -19.08 15.73 -14.11
C PRO A 294 -17.95 16.28 -15.00
N ASP A 295 -18.10 16.14 -16.31
CA ASP A 295 -17.11 16.58 -17.31
C ASP A 295 -15.71 15.96 -17.13
N ASP A 296 -15.63 14.74 -16.59
CA ASP A 296 -14.38 14.02 -16.28
C ASP A 296 -13.48 14.74 -15.25
N VAL A 297 -14.02 15.73 -14.52
CA VAL A 297 -13.31 16.42 -13.43
C VAL A 297 -13.83 15.91 -12.09
N CYS A 298 -13.07 15.01 -11.46
CA CYS A 298 -13.46 14.42 -10.17
C CYS A 298 -13.15 15.33 -8.96
N THR A 299 -12.15 16.18 -9.06
CA THR A 299 -11.75 17.10 -8.00
C THR A 299 -11.27 18.40 -8.64
N PRO A 300 -12.06 19.48 -8.56
CA PRO A 300 -11.62 20.79 -9.00
C PRO A 300 -10.34 21.19 -8.25
N PRO A 301 -9.37 21.86 -8.91
CA PRO A 301 -8.12 22.27 -8.26
C PRO A 301 -8.32 23.08 -6.97
N GLU A 302 -9.36 23.91 -6.94
CA GLU A 302 -9.76 24.72 -5.79
C GLU A 302 -10.22 23.88 -4.60
N GLU A 303 -10.78 22.68 -4.82
CA GLU A 303 -11.29 21.81 -3.76
C GLU A 303 -10.25 20.82 -3.23
N ILE A 304 -9.05 20.74 -3.83
CA ILE A 304 -8.01 19.77 -3.45
C ILE A 304 -7.72 19.84 -1.94
N ILE A 305 -7.67 21.06 -1.37
CA ILE A 305 -7.38 21.26 0.06
C ILE A 305 -8.46 20.67 0.96
N LEU A 306 -9.74 20.69 0.53
CA LEU A 306 -10.85 20.13 1.30
C LEU A 306 -10.77 18.60 1.33
N TRP A 307 -10.41 17.99 0.20
CA TRP A 307 -10.22 16.54 0.10
C TRP A 307 -8.97 16.05 0.83
N GLU A 308 -7.87 16.81 0.76
CA GLU A 308 -6.66 16.56 1.56
C GLU A 308 -6.99 16.59 3.05
N PHE A 309 -7.70 17.63 3.51
CA PHE A 309 -8.13 17.73 4.90
C PHE A 309 -9.01 16.54 5.31
N HIS A 310 -10.00 16.19 4.49
CA HIS A 310 -10.89 15.07 4.80
C HIS A 310 -10.13 13.73 4.91
N SER A 311 -9.18 13.49 4.01
CA SER A 311 -8.31 12.31 4.03
C SER A 311 -7.44 12.26 5.30
N LEU A 312 -6.82 13.39 5.67
CA LEU A 312 -6.03 13.51 6.91
C LEU A 312 -6.87 13.38 8.17
N GLU A 313 -8.07 13.94 8.19
CA GLU A 313 -8.99 13.83 9.32
C GLU A 313 -9.36 12.36 9.58
N LYS A 314 -9.60 11.59 8.52
CA LYS A 314 -9.83 10.15 8.62
C LYS A 314 -8.60 9.44 9.23
N GLY A 315 -7.41 9.66 8.66
CA GLY A 315 -6.18 9.04 9.18
C GLY A 315 -5.86 9.46 10.62
N TYR A 316 -6.12 10.71 10.98
CA TYR A 316 -5.97 11.22 12.35
C TYR A 316 -6.95 10.54 13.31
N ASN A 317 -8.23 10.44 12.94
CA ASN A 317 -9.24 9.77 13.77
C ASN A 317 -8.96 8.27 13.93
N GLU A 318 -8.49 7.60 12.89
CA GLU A 318 -8.02 6.21 12.96
C GLU A 318 -6.86 6.07 13.95
N ALA A 319 -5.84 6.95 13.86
CA ALA A 319 -4.71 6.95 14.79
C ALA A 319 -5.11 7.23 16.24
N GLN A 320 -6.15 8.05 16.49
CA GLN A 320 -6.67 8.30 17.84
C GLN A 320 -7.43 7.10 18.43
N ARG A 321 -7.99 6.23 17.57
CA ARG A 321 -8.72 5.02 17.98
C ARG A 321 -7.81 3.79 18.07
N ALA A 322 -6.66 3.82 17.40
CA ALA A 322 -5.71 2.72 17.37
C ALA A 322 -5.26 2.30 18.77
N THR A 323 -4.81 1.05 18.89
CA THR A 323 -4.23 0.50 20.10
C THR A 323 -3.15 1.45 20.65
N SER A 324 -3.11 1.66 21.97
CA SER A 324 -2.13 2.58 22.56
C SER A 324 -0.70 2.21 22.17
N ALA A 325 0.15 3.22 21.98
CA ALA A 325 1.54 3.05 21.60
C ALA A 325 2.28 2.06 22.51
N GLU A 326 1.96 2.04 23.81
CA GLU A 326 2.51 1.09 24.79
C GLU A 326 2.18 -0.36 24.45
N LYS A 327 0.92 -0.65 24.12
CA LYS A 327 0.48 -2.00 23.78
C LYS A 327 1.07 -2.44 22.45
N MET A 328 1.07 -1.57 21.43
CA MET A 328 1.70 -1.86 20.14
C MET A 328 3.20 -2.17 20.32
N CYS A 329 3.93 -1.31 21.03
CA CYS A 329 5.35 -1.55 21.29
C CYS A 329 5.60 -2.80 22.13
N LYS A 330 4.71 -3.15 23.05
CA LYS A 330 4.83 -4.40 23.82
C LYS A 330 4.64 -5.62 22.93
N TYR A 331 3.63 -5.60 22.07
CA TYR A 331 3.36 -6.67 21.11
C TYR A 331 4.54 -6.85 20.14
N ASP A 332 5.02 -5.77 19.52
CA ASP A 332 6.18 -5.80 18.62
C ASP A 332 7.43 -6.42 19.30
N LEU A 333 7.59 -6.21 20.60
CA LEU A 333 8.68 -6.78 21.39
C LEU A 333 8.46 -8.26 21.76
N GLU A 334 7.22 -8.68 21.95
CA GLU A 334 6.84 -10.07 22.22
C GLU A 334 6.98 -10.93 20.96
N GLU A 335 6.80 -10.36 19.76
CA GLU A 335 6.99 -11.02 18.47
C GLU A 335 8.45 -11.14 18.01
N LEU A 336 9.41 -10.59 18.77
CA LEU A 336 10.82 -10.66 18.40
C LEU A 336 11.29 -12.11 18.26
N GLU A 337 12.03 -12.39 17.19
CA GLU A 337 12.65 -13.69 16.99
C GLU A 337 13.60 -14.02 18.16
N GLY A 338 13.64 -15.28 18.61
CA GLY A 338 14.39 -15.67 19.80
C GLY A 338 15.91 -15.45 19.75
N TRP A 339 16.50 -15.20 18.57
CA TRP A 339 17.92 -14.84 18.43
C TRP A 339 18.21 -13.37 18.73
N VAL A 340 17.18 -12.53 18.83
CA VAL A 340 17.31 -11.09 19.02
C VAL A 340 17.63 -10.82 20.48
N PRO A 341 18.80 -10.24 20.81
CA PRO A 341 19.15 -9.98 22.20
C PRO A 341 18.13 -9.03 22.85
N PHE A 342 17.73 -9.31 24.09
CA PHE A 342 16.90 -8.40 24.86
C PHE A 342 17.60 -7.05 25.01
N ASP A 343 16.90 -5.97 24.67
CA ASP A 343 17.39 -4.61 24.86
C ASP A 343 16.25 -3.76 25.47
N PRO A 344 16.37 -3.35 26.74
CA PRO A 344 15.32 -2.58 27.40
C PRO A 344 15.07 -1.22 26.74
N VAL A 345 16.03 -0.67 26.00
CA VAL A 345 15.91 0.64 25.36
C VAL A 345 15.00 0.58 24.12
N ARG A 346 14.76 -0.61 23.53
CA ARG A 346 13.88 -0.73 22.35
C ARG A 346 12.45 -0.31 22.63
N TYR A 347 11.95 -0.59 23.82
CA TYR A 347 10.60 -0.18 24.20
C TYR A 347 10.49 1.35 24.21
N ASP A 348 11.45 2.03 24.83
CA ASP A 348 11.48 3.49 24.90
C ASP A 348 11.69 4.13 23.52
N ASN A 349 12.53 3.53 22.66
CA ASN A 349 12.74 3.96 21.28
C ASN A 349 11.46 3.81 20.45
N CYS A 350 10.77 2.67 20.57
CA CYS A 350 9.50 2.42 19.91
C CYS A 350 8.45 3.45 20.32
N LEU A 351 8.30 3.69 21.63
CA LEU A 351 7.37 4.70 22.14
C LEU A 351 7.71 6.11 21.65
N THR A 352 8.99 6.48 21.68
CA THR A 352 9.45 7.79 21.22
C THR A 352 9.15 7.99 19.74
N ARG A 353 9.36 6.96 18.91
CA ARG A 353 9.04 6.96 17.49
C ARG A 353 7.54 7.11 17.26
N LEU A 354 6.71 6.25 17.87
CA LEU A 354 5.25 6.30 17.68
C LEU A 354 4.66 7.65 18.11
N LYS A 355 5.16 8.23 19.21
CA LYS A 355 4.79 9.59 19.63
C LYS A 355 5.19 10.63 18.59
N ARG A 356 6.37 10.50 17.97
CA ARG A 356 6.82 11.42 16.93
C ARG A 356 5.99 11.29 15.65
N GLU A 357 5.66 10.08 15.22
CA GLU A 357 4.77 9.82 14.09
C GLU A 357 3.37 10.42 14.33
N ALA A 358 2.81 10.22 15.53
CA ALA A 358 1.54 10.83 15.93
C ALA A 358 1.62 12.37 15.91
N ASN A 359 2.72 12.96 16.38
CA ASN A 359 2.93 14.41 16.33
C ASN A 359 3.01 14.94 14.89
N TRP A 360 3.64 14.22 13.96
CA TRP A 360 3.69 14.62 12.54
C TRP A 360 2.31 14.59 11.90
N LEU A 361 1.51 13.57 12.21
CA LEU A 361 0.13 13.47 11.74
C LEU A 361 -0.76 14.58 12.34
N GLU A 362 -0.60 14.87 13.63
CA GLU A 362 -1.30 16.00 14.29
C GLU A 362 -0.92 17.35 13.67
N LEU A 363 0.37 17.57 13.40
CA LEU A 363 0.85 18.79 12.74
C LEU A 363 0.28 18.92 11.33
N ALA A 364 0.31 17.86 10.52
CA ALA A 364 -0.27 17.81 9.19
C ALA A 364 -1.78 18.09 9.22
N TYR A 365 -2.51 17.45 10.13
CA TYR A 365 -3.94 17.65 10.33
C TYR A 365 -4.26 19.10 10.69
N ASN A 366 -3.56 19.68 11.66
CA ASN A 366 -3.82 21.05 12.12
C ASN A 366 -3.51 22.10 11.03
N GLN A 367 -2.43 21.93 10.28
CA GLN A 367 -2.09 22.83 9.15
C GLN A 367 -3.17 22.77 8.07
N THR A 368 -3.51 21.56 7.62
CA THR A 368 -4.49 21.36 6.54
C THR A 368 -5.88 21.80 6.97
N LYS A 369 -6.24 21.61 8.25
CA LYS A 369 -7.48 22.12 8.83
C LYS A 369 -7.56 23.64 8.76
N ALA A 370 -6.48 24.33 9.11
CA ALA A 370 -6.44 25.79 9.07
C ALA A 370 -6.61 26.30 7.62
N GLU A 371 -5.88 25.71 6.67
CA GLU A 371 -5.99 26.04 5.25
C GLU A 371 -7.38 25.74 4.66
N ALA A 372 -7.98 24.60 5.04
CA ALA A 372 -9.34 24.24 4.62
C ALA A 372 -10.40 25.19 5.19
N LEU A 373 -10.25 25.63 6.45
CA LEU A 373 -11.13 26.62 7.06
C LEU A 373 -11.01 28.00 6.40
N GLU A 374 -9.78 28.42 6.06
CA GLU A 374 -9.52 29.65 5.30
C GLU A 374 -10.19 29.59 3.92
N HIS A 375 -9.99 28.48 3.20
CA HIS A 375 -10.64 28.23 1.91
C HIS A 375 -12.18 28.28 2.03
N CYS A 376 -12.76 27.65 3.04
CA CYS A 376 -14.20 27.72 3.32
C CYS A 376 -14.69 29.16 3.58
N ALA A 377 -13.91 29.97 4.30
CA ALA A 377 -14.25 31.36 4.57
C ALA A 377 -14.24 32.22 3.29
N GLU A 378 -13.32 31.94 2.36
CA GLU A 378 -13.23 32.64 1.08
C GLU A 378 -14.32 32.26 0.08
N THR A 379 -14.69 30.98 0.04
CA THR A 379 -15.63 30.41 -0.95
C THR A 379 -17.08 30.34 -0.46
N GLY A 380 -17.30 30.47 0.84
CA GLY A 380 -18.61 30.23 1.47
C GLY A 380 -18.96 28.74 1.61
N HIS A 381 -18.02 27.83 1.35
CA HIS A 381 -18.17 26.41 1.66
C HIS A 381 -18.12 26.16 3.17
N THR A 382 -18.62 25.01 3.60
CA THR A 382 -18.50 24.54 4.99
C THR A 382 -17.85 23.17 4.99
N LEU A 383 -16.95 22.92 5.93
CA LEU A 383 -16.40 21.59 6.17
C LEU A 383 -17.54 20.61 6.50
N PHE A 384 -17.40 19.36 6.06
CA PHE A 384 -18.35 18.32 6.40
C PHE A 384 -18.44 18.17 7.93
N PRO A 385 -19.64 17.99 8.49
CA PRO A 385 -19.76 17.64 9.89
C PRO A 385 -19.02 16.33 10.12
N GLN A 386 -18.25 16.29 11.22
CA GLN A 386 -17.66 15.04 11.67
C GLN A 386 -18.82 14.13 12.10
N LEU A 387 -18.94 12.98 11.42
CA LEU A 387 -19.85 11.94 11.87
C LEU A 387 -19.38 11.46 13.24
N SER A 388 -20.32 11.38 14.17
CA SER A 388 -20.13 10.70 15.44
C SER A 388 -19.75 9.24 15.22
N LEU A 389 -19.14 8.61 16.23
CA LEU A 389 -18.81 7.19 16.14
C LEU A 389 -20.08 6.34 15.94
N GLU A 390 -21.16 6.78 16.55
CA GLU A 390 -22.50 6.23 16.45
C GLU A 390 -23.00 6.23 14.99
N GLU A 391 -22.95 7.38 14.31
CA GLU A 391 -23.36 7.50 12.90
C GLU A 391 -22.49 6.66 11.97
N LEU A 392 -21.17 6.57 12.22
CA LEU A 392 -20.28 5.73 11.43
C LEU A 392 -20.60 4.23 11.59
N VAL A 393 -20.90 3.80 12.82
CA VAL A 393 -21.29 2.40 13.10
C VAL A 393 -22.64 2.09 12.46
N GLU A 394 -23.58 3.03 12.46
CA GLU A 394 -24.88 2.91 11.80
C GLU A 394 -24.72 2.75 10.28
N GLU A 395 -23.98 3.64 9.61
CA GLU A 395 -23.72 3.58 8.16
C GLU A 395 -23.07 2.24 7.74
N GLN A 396 -22.07 1.77 8.50
CA GLN A 396 -21.43 0.48 8.24
C GLN A 396 -22.34 -0.72 8.52
N THR A 397 -23.21 -0.60 9.53
CA THR A 397 -24.22 -1.62 9.81
C THR A 397 -25.20 -1.74 8.66
N GLU A 398 -25.73 -0.62 8.15
CA GLU A 398 -26.63 -0.60 7.00
C GLU A 398 -25.99 -1.25 5.76
N LYS A 399 -24.71 -0.96 5.51
CA LYS A 399 -23.95 -1.58 4.43
C LYS A 399 -23.84 -3.10 4.60
N PHE A 400 -23.44 -3.58 5.77
CA PHE A 400 -23.35 -5.02 6.03
C PHE A 400 -24.72 -5.71 5.98
N GLU A 401 -25.79 -5.05 6.41
CA GLU A 401 -27.16 -5.57 6.30
C GLU A 401 -27.61 -5.69 4.84
N ALA A 402 -27.27 -4.72 3.99
CA ALA A 402 -27.49 -4.80 2.54
C ALA A 402 -26.70 -5.97 1.90
N ASP A 403 -25.43 -6.16 2.28
CA ASP A 403 -24.61 -7.28 1.81
C ASP A 403 -25.18 -8.64 2.24
N ILE A 404 -25.65 -8.74 3.49
CA ILE A 404 -26.35 -9.93 4.01
C ILE A 404 -27.59 -10.24 3.16
N ALA A 405 -28.42 -9.23 2.85
CA ALA A 405 -29.62 -9.42 2.03
C ALA A 405 -29.26 -9.89 0.60
N GLY A 406 -28.18 -9.36 0.02
CA GLY A 406 -27.63 -9.81 -1.26
C GLY A 406 -27.19 -11.28 -1.24
N LEU A 407 -26.45 -11.69 -0.20
CA LEU A 407 -26.00 -13.08 -0.01
C LEU A 407 -27.16 -14.05 0.21
N GLN A 408 -28.19 -13.64 0.97
CA GLN A 408 -29.40 -14.45 1.14
C GLN A 408 -30.15 -14.65 -0.17
N THR A 409 -30.26 -13.60 -0.98
CA THR A 409 -30.87 -13.68 -2.32
C THR A 409 -30.08 -14.65 -3.21
N GLN A 410 -28.75 -14.56 -3.20
CA GLN A 410 -27.90 -15.50 -3.93
C GLN A 410 -28.10 -16.94 -3.45
N SER A 411 -28.13 -17.17 -2.14
CA SER A 411 -28.33 -18.50 -1.56
C SER A 411 -29.66 -19.11 -2.02
N MET A 412 -30.75 -18.33 -2.08
CA MET A 412 -32.04 -18.78 -2.63
C MET A 412 -31.96 -19.14 -4.11
N VAL A 413 -31.31 -18.32 -4.93
CA VAL A 413 -31.12 -18.59 -6.37
C VAL A 413 -30.30 -19.87 -6.59
N MET A 414 -29.26 -20.08 -5.77
CA MET A 414 -28.47 -21.31 -5.78
C MET A 414 -29.34 -22.51 -5.37
N GLY A 415 -30.10 -22.42 -4.28
CA GLY A 415 -31.00 -23.48 -3.83
C GLY A 415 -32.03 -23.89 -4.90
N ALA A 416 -32.66 -22.92 -5.57
CA ALA A 416 -33.59 -23.19 -6.67
C ALA A 416 -32.92 -23.90 -7.85
N TRP A 417 -31.64 -23.64 -8.10
CA TRP A 417 -30.89 -24.39 -9.12
C TRP A 417 -30.62 -25.84 -8.69
N LEU A 418 -30.32 -26.10 -7.41
CA LEU A 418 -30.10 -27.45 -6.89
C LEU A 418 -31.32 -28.36 -7.10
N GLU A 419 -32.54 -27.82 -7.00
CA GLU A 419 -33.79 -28.56 -7.27
C GLU A 419 -33.86 -29.09 -8.71
N THR A 420 -33.13 -28.47 -9.64
CA THR A 420 -33.06 -28.92 -11.04
C THR A 420 -32.00 -30.00 -11.27
N VAL A 421 -31.17 -30.30 -10.27
CA VAL A 421 -30.08 -31.27 -10.35
C VAL A 421 -30.56 -32.66 -9.91
N PRO A 422 -30.44 -33.67 -10.79
CA PRO A 422 -30.75 -35.06 -10.44
C PRO A 422 -30.01 -35.52 -9.19
N GLU A 423 -30.67 -36.38 -8.40
CA GLU A 423 -30.09 -36.91 -7.16
C GLU A 423 -28.82 -37.73 -7.41
N ASP A 424 -28.74 -38.40 -8.56
CA ASP A 424 -27.61 -39.21 -8.97
C ASP A 424 -26.43 -38.39 -9.51
N ALA A 425 -26.59 -37.07 -9.73
CA ALA A 425 -25.51 -36.18 -10.21
C ALA A 425 -24.61 -35.68 -9.07
N GLU A 426 -24.02 -36.61 -8.31
CA GLU A 426 -23.21 -36.36 -7.12
C GLU A 426 -22.11 -35.31 -7.34
N GLY A 427 -21.42 -35.34 -8.49
CA GLY A 427 -20.33 -34.39 -8.77
C GLY A 427 -20.80 -32.92 -8.78
N ALA A 428 -21.98 -32.66 -9.33
CA ALA A 428 -22.56 -31.32 -9.35
C ALA A 428 -23.08 -30.89 -7.97
N ARG A 429 -23.68 -31.82 -7.23
CA ARG A 429 -24.16 -31.59 -5.86
C ARG A 429 -23.03 -31.27 -4.89
N ASN A 430 -21.89 -31.96 -5.00
CA ASN A 430 -20.70 -31.69 -4.19
C ASN A 430 -20.09 -30.31 -4.49
N LEU A 431 -19.99 -29.94 -5.76
CA LEU A 431 -19.53 -28.59 -6.16
C LEU A 431 -20.50 -27.50 -5.66
N PHE A 432 -21.80 -27.77 -5.76
CA PHE A 432 -22.84 -26.90 -5.21
C PHE A 432 -22.66 -26.73 -3.70
N GLU A 433 -22.53 -27.81 -2.93
CA GLU A 433 -22.40 -27.76 -1.48
C GLU A 433 -21.17 -26.93 -1.06
N MET A 434 -20.04 -27.16 -1.73
CA MET A 434 -18.82 -26.38 -1.49
C MET A 434 -19.02 -24.87 -1.72
N GLU A 435 -19.55 -24.45 -2.87
CA GLU A 435 -19.75 -23.02 -3.16
C GLU A 435 -20.88 -22.40 -2.33
N SER A 436 -21.99 -23.13 -2.16
CA SER A 436 -23.16 -22.69 -1.41
C SER A 436 -22.86 -22.51 0.08
N SER A 437 -21.98 -23.33 0.65
CA SER A 437 -21.58 -23.21 2.05
C SER A 437 -20.87 -21.89 2.35
N ALA A 438 -20.00 -21.42 1.46
CA ALA A 438 -19.34 -20.11 1.60
C ALA A 438 -20.37 -18.97 1.57
N VAL A 439 -21.33 -19.02 0.64
CA VAL A 439 -22.40 -18.01 0.51
C VAL A 439 -23.36 -18.05 1.70
N ALA A 440 -23.70 -19.23 2.20
CA ALA A 440 -24.58 -19.42 3.34
C ALA A 440 -23.95 -19.00 4.67
N ASN A 441 -22.62 -19.15 4.81
CA ASN A 441 -21.88 -18.81 6.03
C ASN A 441 -21.44 -17.34 6.08
N ALA A 442 -21.24 -16.67 4.94
CA ALA A 442 -20.83 -15.26 4.92
C ALA A 442 -21.74 -14.31 5.73
N PRO A 443 -23.09 -14.44 5.72
CA PRO A 443 -23.96 -13.65 6.58
C PRO A 443 -23.70 -13.78 8.07
N TRP A 444 -23.23 -14.94 8.55
CA TRP A 444 -22.90 -15.13 9.96
C TRP A 444 -21.72 -14.25 10.36
N TYR A 445 -20.65 -14.24 9.55
CA TYR A 445 -19.47 -13.39 9.78
C TYR A 445 -19.81 -11.89 9.76
N LEU A 446 -20.65 -11.46 8.81
CA LEU A 446 -21.09 -10.06 8.74
C LEU A 446 -21.93 -9.65 9.96
N ARG A 447 -22.80 -10.53 10.47
CA ARG A 447 -23.56 -10.27 11.69
C ARG A 447 -22.68 -10.21 12.93
N GLU A 448 -21.67 -11.07 13.02
CA GLU A 448 -20.69 -11.03 14.10
C GLU A 448 -19.92 -9.71 14.09
N ARG A 449 -19.49 -9.24 12.91
CA ARG A 449 -18.90 -7.90 12.74
C ARG A 449 -19.84 -6.79 13.19
N ILE A 450 -21.11 -6.80 12.78
CA ILE A 450 -22.12 -5.83 13.24
C ILE A 450 -22.24 -5.86 14.78
N GLY A 451 -22.32 -7.05 15.37
CA GLY A 451 -22.40 -7.24 16.82
C GLY A 451 -21.20 -6.63 17.53
N TRP A 452 -19.99 -6.92 17.06
CA TRP A 452 -18.75 -6.41 17.60
C TRP A 452 -18.65 -4.88 17.50
N MET A 453 -19.03 -4.27 16.36
CA MET A 453 -19.08 -2.81 16.23
C MET A 453 -20.02 -2.15 17.24
N LYS A 454 -21.20 -2.76 17.47
CA LYS A 454 -22.19 -2.29 18.45
C LYS A 454 -21.70 -2.47 19.90
N GLU A 455 -21.01 -3.57 20.19
CA GLU A 455 -20.40 -3.81 21.50
C GLU A 455 -19.31 -2.79 21.84
N MET A 456 -18.43 -2.47 20.88
CA MET A 456 -17.42 -1.44 21.07
C MET A 456 -18.03 -0.06 21.37
N LEU A 457 -19.11 0.29 20.68
CA LEU A 457 -19.84 1.53 20.92
C LEU A 457 -20.34 1.60 22.37
N ASN A 458 -20.96 0.51 22.84
CA ASN A 458 -21.50 0.39 24.20
C ASN A 458 -20.40 0.34 25.28
N GLY A 459 -19.31 -0.40 25.04
CA GLY A 459 -18.18 -0.51 25.96
C GLY A 459 -17.43 0.81 26.14
N SER A 460 -17.44 1.67 25.11
CA SER A 460 -16.91 3.04 25.22
C SER A 460 -17.71 3.89 26.22
N GLU A 461 -19.02 3.68 26.34
CA GLU A 461 -19.85 4.40 27.30
C GLU A 461 -19.61 3.96 28.75
N GLU A 462 -19.44 2.66 28.98
CA GLU A 462 -19.17 2.13 30.32
C GLU A 462 -17.77 2.56 30.81
N SER A 463 -16.78 2.57 29.92
CA SER A 463 -15.45 3.12 30.20
C SER A 463 -15.48 4.63 30.48
N LYS A 464 -16.32 5.40 29.75
CA LYS A 464 -16.57 6.84 30.04
C LYS A 464 -17.27 7.05 31.38
N LYS A 465 -18.26 6.23 31.73
CA LYS A 465 -18.98 6.28 33.03
C LYS A 465 -18.06 5.91 34.20
N GLY A 466 -17.13 4.96 34.01
CA GLY A 466 -16.12 4.59 35.00
C GLY A 466 -15.02 5.65 35.22
N ARG A 467 -14.73 6.51 34.23
CA ARG A 467 -13.71 7.57 34.37
C ARG A 467 -14.20 8.79 35.17
N ILE A 468 -15.51 8.98 35.33
CA ILE A 468 -16.08 10.09 36.09
C ILE A 468 -16.20 9.77 37.60
N SER A 469 -16.02 8.51 38.03
CA SER A 469 -16.19 8.12 39.45
C SER A 469 -14.92 7.71 40.21
N VAL A 470 -13.71 7.97 39.68
CA VAL A 470 -12.46 7.64 40.39
C VAL A 470 -11.74 8.90 40.88
N GLN A 471 -12.39 9.60 41.81
CA GLN A 471 -11.70 10.25 42.91
C GLN A 471 -12.28 9.69 44.21
N SER A 472 -11.41 9.16 45.06
CA SER A 472 -11.69 8.53 46.37
C SER A 472 -12.04 7.04 46.33
N ARG A 473 -11.01 6.19 46.40
CA ARG A 473 -10.73 5.36 47.60
C ARG A 473 -9.46 4.55 47.41
N ARG A 474 -8.41 4.94 48.15
CA ARG A 474 -7.35 4.05 48.60
C ARG A 474 -7.95 3.13 49.66
N THR A 475 -7.74 1.82 49.54
CA THR A 475 -7.04 0.92 50.48
C THR A 475 -7.40 -0.54 50.20
N GLY A 476 -6.43 -1.44 50.42
CA GLY A 476 -6.71 -2.84 50.76
C GLY A 476 -6.16 -3.87 49.80
N SER A 477 -4.98 -4.40 50.12
CA SER A 477 -4.45 -5.65 49.55
C SER A 477 -5.31 -6.84 49.96
N HIS A 478 -5.49 -7.83 49.08
CA HIS A 478 -5.26 -9.22 49.43
C HIS A 478 -5.04 -10.11 48.19
N SER A 479 -4.07 -11.00 48.34
CA SER A 479 -3.68 -12.08 47.44
C SER A 479 -4.71 -13.21 47.48
N LEU A 480 -5.04 -13.78 46.33
CA LEU A 480 -5.58 -15.14 46.26
C LEU A 480 -5.17 -15.82 44.95
N VAL A 481 -4.47 -16.94 45.14
CA VAL A 481 -4.02 -17.89 44.12
C VAL A 481 -5.14 -18.87 43.84
N LEU A 482 -5.56 -19.01 42.58
CA LEU A 482 -6.26 -20.20 42.09
C LEU A 482 -5.80 -20.48 40.66
N GLY A 483 -5.26 -21.69 40.47
CA GLY A 483 -4.92 -22.24 39.16
C GLY A 483 -6.15 -22.79 38.45
N TYR A 484 -6.17 -22.65 37.12
CA TYR A 484 -7.02 -23.44 36.25
C TYR A 484 -6.25 -23.92 35.02
N ASN A 485 -6.60 -25.14 34.67
CA ASN A 485 -6.07 -26.01 33.64
C ASN A 485 -6.77 -25.65 32.31
N THR A 486 -6.03 -25.32 31.25
CA THR A 486 -6.59 -24.94 29.94
C THR A 486 -6.57 -26.12 28.96
N ARG A 487 -7.76 -26.49 28.49
CA ARG A 487 -7.97 -27.10 27.17
C ARG A 487 -9.21 -26.44 26.56
N SER A 488 -8.98 -25.38 25.80
CA SER A 488 -9.92 -24.83 24.83
C SER A 488 -9.08 -24.25 23.69
N ILE A 489 -9.39 -24.67 22.47
CA ILE A 489 -8.91 -24.03 21.24
C ILE A 489 -9.79 -22.79 21.11
N GLU A 490 -9.26 -21.63 21.48
CA GLU A 490 -9.89 -20.33 21.22
C GLU A 490 -9.37 -19.80 19.87
N PRO A 491 -10.24 -19.25 19.01
CA PRO A 491 -9.81 -18.45 17.88
C PRO A 491 -9.22 -17.13 18.41
N THR A 492 -8.00 -16.80 17.97
CA THR A 492 -7.31 -15.56 18.35
C THR A 492 -8.04 -14.33 17.79
N PRO A 493 -8.38 -13.30 18.61
CA PRO A 493 -9.10 -12.09 18.17
C PRO A 493 -8.29 -11.13 17.29
N ASP A 494 -6.97 -11.35 17.16
CA ASP A 494 -6.03 -10.25 16.95
C ASP A 494 -5.74 -9.86 15.48
N SER A 495 -6.47 -10.41 14.51
CA SER A 495 -6.38 -9.97 13.10
C SER A 495 -7.53 -9.04 12.65
N VAL A 496 -8.47 -8.74 13.55
CA VAL A 496 -9.75 -8.10 13.20
C VAL A 496 -9.76 -6.60 13.50
N ASP A 497 -8.94 -6.13 14.46
CA ASP A 497 -8.86 -4.71 14.84
C ASP A 497 -8.32 -3.82 13.71
N ASP A 498 -7.38 -4.32 12.89
CA ASP A 498 -6.84 -3.59 11.73
C ASP A 498 -7.84 -3.51 10.56
N ASP A 499 -8.71 -4.50 10.42
CA ASP A 499 -9.77 -4.54 9.39
C ASP A 499 -10.91 -3.55 9.70
N PHE A 500 -11.14 -3.22 10.98
CA PHE A 500 -12.14 -2.24 11.39
C PHE A 500 -11.78 -0.81 11.02
N ALA A 501 -10.51 -0.43 11.21
CA ALA A 501 -10.00 0.86 10.75
C ALA A 501 -10.08 0.98 9.21
N LEU A 502 -9.77 -0.11 8.49
CA LEU A 502 -9.85 -0.14 7.03
C LEU A 502 -11.29 -0.02 6.49
N HIS A 503 -12.27 -0.67 7.13
CA HIS A 503 -13.63 -0.75 6.62
C HIS A 503 -14.50 0.47 6.90
N ILE A 504 -14.34 1.14 8.06
CA ILE A 504 -15.01 2.42 8.35
C ILE A 504 -14.72 3.45 7.24
N GLY A 505 -13.55 3.35 6.63
CA GLY A 505 -13.05 4.28 5.64
C GLY A 505 -13.67 4.27 4.24
N ALA A 506 -14.51 3.29 3.88
CA ALA A 506 -14.94 3.05 2.49
C ALA A 506 -16.45 3.25 2.23
N ALA A 507 -17.22 3.80 3.18
CA ALA A 507 -18.68 3.96 3.03
C ALA A 507 -19.13 5.26 2.34
N ARG A 508 -18.23 6.20 2.05
CA ARG A 508 -18.60 7.49 1.45
C ARG A 508 -18.68 7.44 -0.08
N SER A 509 -19.87 7.19 -0.61
CA SER A 509 -20.22 7.50 -2.01
C SER A 509 -21.66 7.96 -2.12
N ALA A 510 -21.98 9.09 -1.50
CA ALA A 510 -23.27 9.75 -1.71
C ALA A 510 -23.27 11.21 -1.22
N PHE A 511 -22.50 12.16 -1.78
CA PHE A 511 -22.73 13.58 -1.41
C PHE A 511 -22.43 14.62 -2.50
N CYS A 512 -23.43 15.50 -2.69
CA CYS A 512 -23.33 16.93 -2.99
C CYS A 512 -24.58 17.61 -2.38
N GLN A 513 -24.40 18.44 -1.35
CA GLN A 513 -25.34 19.53 -1.06
C GLN A 513 -24.54 20.79 -0.71
N CYS A 514 -24.45 21.70 -1.67
CA CYS A 514 -24.10 23.08 -1.40
C CYS A 514 -25.28 23.74 -0.69
N ILE A 515 -25.24 23.87 0.64
CA ILE A 515 -26.15 24.78 1.33
C ILE A 515 -25.54 26.18 1.22
N ALA A 516 -25.85 26.87 0.12
CA ALA A 516 -25.58 28.30 0.02
C ALA A 516 -26.51 29.02 1.00
N ALA A 517 -26.00 29.40 2.17
CA ALA A 517 -26.70 30.28 3.09
C ALA A 517 -26.76 31.70 2.49
N ARG A 518 -27.77 31.97 1.65
CA ARG A 518 -28.09 33.35 1.25
C ARG A 518 -28.81 34.05 2.40
N SER A 519 -28.08 34.81 3.21
CA SER A 519 -28.68 35.86 4.03
C SER A 519 -29.12 37.00 3.11
N SER A 520 -30.44 37.15 2.95
CA SER A 520 -31.03 38.32 2.32
C SER A 520 -30.96 39.50 3.28
N SER A 521 -30.14 40.49 2.97
CA SER A 521 -30.30 41.86 3.48
C SER A 521 -29.67 42.85 2.51
N ASP A 522 -30.58 43.57 1.85
CA ASP A 522 -30.54 44.99 1.49
C ASP A 522 -29.86 45.52 0.21
N GLU A 523 -30.73 46.30 -0.48
CA GLU A 523 -30.52 47.52 -1.25
C GLU A 523 -29.77 47.46 -2.59
N PHE A 524 -30.55 47.29 -3.67
CA PHE A 524 -30.17 47.75 -5.00
C PHE A 524 -30.92 49.04 -5.35
N GLN A 525 -30.17 50.14 -5.43
CA GLN A 525 -30.56 51.35 -6.17
C GLN A 525 -30.26 51.16 -7.66
N SER A 526 -31.17 51.70 -8.47
CA SER A 526 -31.23 51.70 -9.92
C SER A 526 -30.31 52.73 -10.59
N VAL A 527 -29.60 52.34 -11.66
CA VAL A 527 -29.24 53.15 -12.86
C VAL A 527 -28.98 52.14 -14.01
N GLY A 528 -29.76 52.06 -15.10
CA GLY A 528 -29.69 52.90 -16.32
C GLY A 528 -28.56 52.43 -17.27
N ALA A 529 -28.80 51.47 -18.18
CA ALA A 529 -29.16 51.62 -19.60
C ALA A 529 -27.99 51.97 -20.56
N ASP A 530 -27.68 51.04 -21.50
CA ASP A 530 -27.59 51.25 -22.97
C ASP A 530 -26.50 50.43 -23.73
N ASP A 531 -27.04 49.61 -24.65
CA ASP A 531 -26.64 49.14 -25.98
C ASP A 531 -25.42 48.22 -26.32
N PRO A 532 -25.59 47.29 -27.30
CA PRO A 532 -24.59 46.34 -27.77
C PRO A 532 -23.97 46.72 -29.15
N GLY A 533 -22.73 46.29 -29.41
CA GLY A 533 -22.04 46.60 -30.67
C GLY A 533 -21.03 45.56 -31.16
N GLU A 534 -21.44 44.85 -32.20
CA GLU A 534 -20.69 44.44 -33.40
C GLU A 534 -19.53 43.41 -33.35
N CYS A 535 -19.85 42.27 -33.98
CA CYS A 535 -18.91 41.33 -34.60
C CYS A 535 -18.45 41.81 -35.99
N ALA A 536 -17.25 41.35 -36.37
CA ALA A 536 -16.72 41.07 -37.72
C ALA A 536 -15.75 42.06 -38.36
N GLY A 537 -14.52 41.58 -38.61
CA GLY A 537 -13.51 42.27 -39.42
C GLY A 537 -12.29 41.43 -39.80
N ARG A 538 -12.46 40.54 -40.80
CA ARG A 538 -11.49 40.05 -41.81
C ARG A 538 -9.98 40.28 -41.63
N ALA A 539 -9.22 39.19 -41.84
CA ALA A 539 -7.98 39.22 -42.62
C ALA A 539 -7.92 38.03 -43.60
N LYS A 540 -7.70 38.33 -44.89
CA LYS A 540 -7.48 37.38 -45.99
C LYS A 540 -6.01 37.45 -46.43
N GLY A 541 -5.43 36.26 -46.61
CA GLY A 541 -4.68 35.88 -47.82
C GLY A 541 -3.16 36.02 -47.81
N GLN A 542 -2.45 34.91 -48.02
CA GLN A 542 -1.90 34.58 -49.35
C GLN A 542 -1.36 33.15 -49.43
N GLN A 543 -1.60 32.53 -50.60
CA GLN A 543 -1.16 31.22 -51.03
C GLN A 543 0.31 31.23 -51.47
N GLY A 544 1.00 30.11 -51.24
CA GLY A 544 2.19 29.70 -51.98
C GLY A 544 2.20 28.17 -52.11
N ARG A 545 1.95 27.65 -53.32
CA ARG A 545 2.10 26.23 -53.70
C ARG A 545 3.47 26.02 -54.35
N GLY A 546 4.07 24.86 -54.07
CA GLY A 546 5.08 24.15 -54.88
C GLY A 546 5.41 22.84 -54.16
N GLN A 547 4.88 21.68 -54.56
CA GLN A 547 5.53 20.65 -55.39
C GLN A 547 6.98 20.34 -54.94
N SER A 548 7.51 19.14 -54.81
CA SER A 548 7.14 17.73 -55.07
C SER A 548 8.44 16.97 -54.75
N CYS A 549 8.40 15.78 -54.12
CA CYS A 549 9.14 14.58 -54.55
C CYS A 549 9.23 13.48 -53.47
N ARG A 550 8.69 12.31 -53.86
CA ARG A 550 9.24 10.94 -53.82
C ARG A 550 9.60 10.24 -52.50
N ALA A 551 8.93 9.08 -52.41
CA ALA A 551 9.24 7.88 -51.66
C ALA A 551 10.66 7.32 -51.88
N HIS A 552 11.18 6.73 -50.81
CA HIS A 552 12.04 5.53 -50.78
C HIS A 552 11.46 4.67 -49.64
N GLY A 553 11.18 3.37 -49.77
CA GLY A 553 11.73 2.38 -50.67
C GLY A 553 12.37 1.29 -49.81
N GLU A 554 11.65 0.18 -49.67
CA GLU A 554 12.06 -1.08 -49.04
C GLU A 554 13.47 -1.53 -49.48
N ARG A 555 14.20 -2.18 -48.58
CA ARG A 555 15.29 -3.09 -48.95
C ARG A 555 15.39 -4.27 -47.99
N SER A 556 14.96 -5.41 -48.52
CA SER A 556 15.36 -6.77 -48.16
C SER A 556 16.78 -7.08 -48.68
N ARG A 557 17.50 -7.96 -47.98
CA ARG A 557 18.61 -8.85 -48.43
C ARG A 557 18.89 -9.79 -47.23
N GLU A 558 18.51 -11.07 -47.25
CA GLU A 558 19.10 -12.24 -47.96
C GLU A 558 20.60 -12.47 -47.70
N ASP A 559 20.84 -13.51 -46.89
CA ASP A 559 21.66 -14.71 -47.11
C ASP A 559 23.21 -14.70 -47.19
N GLU A 560 23.73 -15.65 -46.37
CA GLU A 560 24.84 -16.60 -46.57
C GLU A 560 26.33 -16.16 -46.57
N CYS A 561 27.06 -16.70 -45.57
CA CYS A 561 28.36 -17.42 -45.59
C CYS A 561 28.77 -17.61 -44.09
N GLY A 562 29.13 -18.76 -43.52
CA GLY A 562 29.61 -20.02 -44.07
C GLY A 562 31.13 -20.18 -43.88
N GLU A 563 31.59 -20.46 -42.65
CA GLU A 563 32.66 -21.42 -42.29
C GLU A 563 32.71 -21.64 -40.77
#